data_AF-A0A4U0PXK5-F1
#
_entry.id   AF-A0A4U0PXK5-F1
#
_cell.length_a   1.000
_cell.length_b   1.000
_cell.length_c   1.000
_cell.angle_alpha   90.00
_cell.angle_beta   90.00
_cell.angle_gamma   90.00
#
_symmetry.space_group_name_H-M   'P 1'
#
loop_
_entity.id
_entity.type
_entity.pdbx_description
1 polymer ?
#
loop_
_entity_poly.entity_id
_entity_poly.type
_entity_poly.pdbx_seq_one_letter_code
_entity_poly.pdbx_strand_id
1 'polypeptide(L)'
;MDCRFGPSRLGRIWTSGIHLLAGALAVTLPVWWIAPAWALVAASAYLGWRGLHGHGQLRAPGDGTLWLEHGGGEALIQPLPGTLVTTLLIVLRYRQAGGARSLVLWPDSAPAEPLRHLRIWLRWRPRPGE
;
A
#
# COMPACT_ATOMS: atom_id res chain seq x y z
N MET A 1 -5.76 7.19 18.09
CA MET A 1 -4.41 7.21 17.51
C MET A 1 -4.53 7.61 16.06
N ASP A 2 -3.81 8.66 15.65
CA ASP A 2 -3.94 9.25 14.32
C ASP A 2 -2.62 9.12 13.56
N CYS A 3 -2.65 8.60 12.34
CA CYS A 3 -1.51 8.41 11.47
C CYS A 3 -1.79 8.99 10.09
N ARG A 4 -1.29 10.20 9.84
CA ARG A 4 -1.30 10.83 8.51
C ARG A 4 -0.20 10.24 7.64
N PHE A 5 -0.53 9.84 6.43
CA PHE A 5 0.40 9.28 5.47
C PHE A 5 0.33 10.02 4.13
N GLY A 6 1.49 10.11 3.48
CA GLY A 6 1.68 10.72 2.19
C GLY A 6 2.41 9.80 1.20
N PRO A 7 2.67 10.30 -0.02
CA PRO A 7 3.32 9.52 -1.04
C PRO A 7 4.75 9.16 -0.62
N SER A 8 5.10 7.87 -0.68
CA SER A 8 6.45 7.41 -0.37
C SER A 8 7.42 7.73 -1.51
N ARG A 9 8.61 8.22 -1.17
CA ARG A 9 9.73 8.36 -2.12
C ARG A 9 10.41 7.01 -2.31
N LEU A 10 10.63 6.27 -1.23
CA LEU A 10 11.22 4.93 -1.28
C LEU A 10 10.38 3.97 -2.13
N GLY A 11 9.06 3.95 -1.93
CA GLY A 11 8.18 3.11 -2.72
C GLY A 11 8.21 3.45 -4.21
N ARG A 12 8.29 4.74 -4.55
CA ARG A 12 8.47 5.17 -5.95
C ARG A 12 9.81 4.75 -6.52
N ILE A 13 10.91 4.94 -5.79
CA ILE A 13 12.26 4.55 -6.22
C ILE A 13 12.33 3.05 -6.48
N TRP A 14 11.87 2.22 -5.54
CA TRP A 14 11.86 0.77 -5.68
C TRP A 14 10.98 0.31 -6.84
N THR A 15 9.77 0.86 -6.95
CA THR A 15 8.86 0.52 -8.04
C THR A 15 9.50 0.89 -9.38
N SER A 16 10.05 2.09 -9.52
CA SER A 16 10.74 2.50 -10.75
C SER A 16 11.94 1.61 -11.06
N GLY A 17 12.78 1.30 -10.06
CA GLY A 17 13.93 0.41 -10.24
C GLY A 17 13.54 -0.99 -10.71
N ILE A 18 12.50 -1.58 -10.13
CA ILE A 18 11.98 -2.90 -10.52
C ILE A 18 11.46 -2.88 -11.97
N HIS A 19 10.74 -1.83 -12.38
CA HIS A 19 10.21 -1.73 -13.74
C HIS A 19 11.30 -1.43 -14.77
N LEU A 20 12.32 -0.64 -14.42
CA LEU A 20 13.49 -0.44 -15.28
C LEU A 20 14.25 -1.75 -15.50
N LEU A 21 14.45 -2.54 -14.42
CA LEU A 21 15.06 -3.86 -14.53
C LEU A 21 14.22 -4.81 -15.38
N ALA A 22 12.89 -4.82 -15.18
CA ALA A 22 11.99 -5.63 -15.98
C ALA A 22 12.01 -5.22 -17.48
N GLY A 23 12.06 -3.93 -17.77
CA GLY A 23 12.21 -3.42 -19.14
C GLY A 23 13.54 -3.81 -19.77
N ALA A 24 14.64 -3.74 -19.02
CA ALA A 24 15.96 -4.20 -19.48
C ALA A 24 15.96 -5.69 -19.83
N LEU A 25 15.32 -6.52 -18.99
CA LEU A 25 15.13 -7.95 -19.26
C LEU A 25 14.18 -8.20 -20.43
N ALA A 26 13.17 -7.36 -20.65
CA ALA A 26 12.24 -7.53 -21.77
C ALA A 26 12.93 -7.41 -23.14
N VAL A 27 14.03 -6.64 -23.24
CA VAL A 27 14.81 -6.48 -24.48
C VAL A 27 15.59 -7.75 -24.84
N THR A 28 15.84 -8.65 -23.88
CA THR A 28 16.52 -9.93 -24.16
C THR A 28 15.58 -11.01 -24.70
N LEU A 29 14.27 -10.73 -24.75
CA LEU A 29 13.28 -11.64 -25.31
C LEU A 29 13.34 -11.67 -26.85
N PRO A 30 12.81 -12.73 -27.48
CA PRO A 30 12.63 -12.77 -28.93
C PRO A 30 11.87 -11.55 -29.44
N VAL A 31 12.19 -11.04 -30.64
CA VAL A 31 11.68 -9.76 -31.16
C VAL A 31 10.16 -9.63 -31.12
N TRP A 32 9.42 -10.72 -31.35
CA TRP A 32 7.96 -10.76 -31.29
C TRP A 32 7.39 -10.61 -29.87
N TRP A 33 8.19 -10.87 -28.83
CA TRP A 33 7.81 -10.72 -27.42
C TRP A 33 8.21 -9.36 -26.81
N ILE A 34 9.08 -8.59 -27.46
CA ILE A 34 9.56 -7.31 -26.91
C ILE A 34 8.38 -6.35 -26.68
N ALA A 35 7.58 -6.09 -27.72
CA ALA A 35 6.44 -5.17 -27.61
C ALA A 35 5.41 -5.55 -26.54
N PRO A 36 4.89 -6.80 -26.47
CA PRO A 36 3.94 -7.19 -25.43
C PRO A 36 4.57 -7.18 -24.02
N ALA A 37 5.86 -7.53 -23.89
CA ALA A 37 6.55 -7.46 -22.60
C ALA A 37 6.67 -6.01 -22.11
N TRP A 38 7.05 -5.07 -22.98
CA TRP A 38 7.09 -3.64 -22.63
C TRP A 38 5.69 -3.08 -22.30
N ALA A 39 4.66 -3.49 -23.03
CA ALA A 39 3.28 -3.11 -22.72
C ALA A 39 2.86 -3.61 -21.33
N LEU A 40 3.22 -4.84 -20.97
CA LEU A 40 2.94 -5.41 -19.65
C LEU A 40 3.71 -4.67 -18.54
N VAL A 41 4.99 -4.37 -18.75
CA VAL A 41 5.82 -3.60 -17.79
C VAL A 41 5.23 -2.21 -17.61
N ALA A 42 4.83 -1.52 -18.68
CA ALA A 42 4.22 -0.21 -18.61
C ALA A 42 2.85 -0.23 -17.89
N ALA A 43 2.00 -1.22 -18.19
CA ALA A 43 0.73 -1.40 -17.51
C ALA A 43 0.91 -1.68 -16.00
N SER A 44 1.85 -2.54 -15.64
CA SER A 44 2.22 -2.83 -14.26
C SER A 44 2.72 -1.56 -13.54
N ALA A 45 3.61 -0.79 -14.18
CA ALA A 45 4.14 0.45 -13.63
C ALA A 45 3.03 1.46 -13.37
N TYR A 46 2.11 1.62 -14.34
CA TYR A 46 0.97 2.52 -14.23
C TYR A 46 0.05 2.13 -13.06
N LEU A 47 -0.30 0.84 -12.94
CA LEU A 47 -1.14 0.35 -11.83
C LEU A 47 -0.44 0.53 -10.47
N GLY A 48 0.85 0.20 -10.39
CA GLY A 48 1.64 0.39 -9.18
C GLY A 48 1.74 1.86 -8.77
N TRP A 49 1.98 2.75 -9.74
CA TRP A 49 1.99 4.19 -9.50
C TRP A 49 0.64 4.68 -8.99
N ARG A 50 -0.48 4.29 -9.59
CA ARG A 50 -1.82 4.68 -9.10
C ARG A 50 -2.07 4.27 -7.64
N GLY A 51 -1.53 3.14 -7.20
CA GLY A 51 -1.63 2.68 -5.81
C GLY A 51 -0.77 3.46 -4.81
N LEU A 52 0.32 4.09 -5.26
CA LEU A 52 1.29 4.80 -4.40
C LEU A 52 0.99 6.29 -4.18
N HIS A 53 0.03 6.86 -4.93
CA HIS A 53 -0.31 8.29 -4.85
C HIS A 53 -1.35 8.64 -3.77
N GLY A 54 -1.69 7.68 -2.91
CA GLY A 54 -2.65 7.89 -1.82
C GLY A 54 -2.08 8.78 -0.72
N HIS A 55 -2.70 9.93 -0.50
CA HIS A 55 -2.59 10.73 0.71
C HIS A 55 -3.81 10.46 1.58
N GLY A 56 -3.64 10.37 2.89
CA GLY A 56 -4.77 10.11 3.78
C GLY A 56 -4.41 10.11 5.25
N GLN A 57 -5.42 9.93 6.08
CA GLN A 57 -5.27 9.80 7.52
C GLN A 57 -5.92 8.50 7.97
N LEU A 58 -5.17 7.66 8.68
CA LEU A 58 -5.70 6.54 9.43
C LEU A 58 -5.97 6.99 10.86
N ARG A 59 -7.20 6.78 11.34
CA ARG A 59 -7.55 6.97 12.76
C ARG A 59 -7.98 5.64 13.37
N ALA A 60 -7.40 5.33 14.51
CA ALA A 60 -7.78 4.21 15.36
C ALA A 60 -8.24 4.79 16.72
N PRO A 61 -9.54 5.04 16.92
CA PRO A 61 -10.06 5.73 18.12
C PRO A 61 -9.82 4.97 19.44
N GLY A 62 -9.59 3.64 19.37
CA GLY A 62 -9.38 2.78 20.54
C GLY A 62 -10.52 1.79 20.80
N ASP A 63 -11.63 1.92 20.05
CA ASP A 63 -12.80 1.04 20.03
C ASP A 63 -12.62 -0.21 19.13
N GLY A 64 -11.39 -0.48 18.68
CA GLY A 64 -11.09 -1.55 17.72
C GLY A 64 -11.48 -1.21 16.27
N THR A 65 -12.01 -0.02 16.01
CA THR A 65 -12.31 0.43 14.64
C THR A 65 -11.12 1.13 14.01
N LEU A 66 -11.07 1.09 12.68
CA LEU A 66 -10.09 1.82 11.89
C LEU A 66 -10.81 2.66 10.86
N TRP A 67 -10.56 3.95 10.88
CA TRP A 67 -11.12 4.92 9.95
C TRP A 67 -10.04 5.38 9.00
N LEU A 68 -10.41 5.52 7.73
CA LEU A 68 -9.56 6.02 6.66
C LEU A 68 -10.19 7.27 6.08
N GLU A 69 -9.50 8.39 6.25
CA GLU A 69 -9.82 9.65 5.60
C GLU A 69 -9.01 9.74 4.30
N HIS A 70 -9.70 9.82 3.16
CA HIS A 70 -9.06 9.96 1.84
C HIS A 70 -9.90 10.84 0.93
N GLY A 71 -9.37 12.02 0.57
CA GLY A 71 -9.79 12.86 -0.56
C GLY A 71 -11.24 13.36 -0.63
N GLY A 72 -12.15 12.89 0.23
CA GLY A 72 -13.58 13.22 0.15
C GLY A 72 -14.44 12.70 1.30
N GLY A 73 -13.84 12.29 2.42
CA GLY A 73 -14.57 11.84 3.61
C GLY A 73 -13.82 10.80 4.44
N GLU A 74 -14.31 10.61 5.66
CA GLU A 74 -13.84 9.57 6.58
C GLU A 74 -14.70 8.32 6.39
N ALA A 75 -14.04 7.18 6.11
CA ALA A 75 -14.71 5.91 5.90
C ALA A 75 -14.25 4.89 6.93
N LEU A 76 -15.19 4.21 7.57
CA LEU A 76 -14.89 3.05 8.40
C LEU A 76 -14.35 1.94 7.50
N ILE A 77 -13.16 1.44 7.83
CA ILE A 77 -12.53 0.32 7.13
C ILE A 77 -12.41 -0.87 8.05
N GLN A 78 -12.69 -2.05 7.50
CA GLN A 78 -12.56 -3.31 8.24
C GLN A 78 -11.29 -4.01 7.80
N PRO A 79 -10.27 -4.11 8.65
CA PRO A 79 -9.04 -4.77 8.24
C PRO A 79 -9.27 -6.27 7.98
N LEU A 80 -8.72 -6.77 6.88
CA LEU A 80 -8.89 -8.15 6.42
C LEU A 80 -7.71 -9.04 6.85
N PRO A 81 -7.92 -10.38 6.90
CA PRO A 81 -6.84 -11.36 6.96
C PRO A 81 -5.83 -11.18 5.81
N GLY A 82 -4.55 -11.41 6.10
CA GLY A 82 -3.45 -11.14 5.16
C GLY A 82 -2.94 -9.69 5.17
N THR A 83 -3.29 -8.91 6.19
CA THR A 83 -2.55 -7.68 6.53
C THR A 83 -1.12 -8.05 6.93
N LEU A 84 -0.13 -7.51 6.23
CA LEU A 84 1.29 -7.72 6.54
C LEU A 84 1.83 -6.53 7.32
N VAL A 85 2.44 -6.78 8.48
CA VAL A 85 2.98 -5.72 9.35
C VAL A 85 4.45 -6.01 9.68
N THR A 86 5.35 -5.42 8.91
CA THR A 86 6.79 -5.50 9.13
C THR A 86 7.37 -4.16 9.60
N THR A 87 8.64 -4.17 10.00
CA THR A 87 9.37 -2.94 10.34
C THR A 87 9.51 -2.02 9.13
N LEU A 88 9.74 -2.60 7.94
CA LEU A 88 10.03 -1.87 6.70
C LEU A 88 8.80 -1.58 5.84
N LEU A 89 7.68 -2.27 6.07
CA LEU A 89 6.51 -2.18 5.21
C LEU A 89 5.24 -2.61 5.96
N ILE A 90 4.16 -1.85 5.79
CA ILE A 90 2.82 -2.24 6.22
C ILE A 90 1.96 -2.39 4.97
N VAL A 91 1.41 -3.58 4.74
CA VAL A 91 0.40 -3.83 3.71
C VAL A 91 -0.93 -4.07 4.42
N LEU A 92 -1.70 -3.00 4.58
CA LEU A 92 -3.02 -3.05 5.19
C LEU A 92 -4.04 -3.48 4.15
N ARG A 93 -4.50 -4.73 4.24
CA ARG A 93 -5.68 -5.19 3.50
C ARG A 93 -6.92 -4.82 4.28
N TYR A 94 -7.91 -4.23 3.64
CA TYR A 94 -9.14 -3.80 4.29
C TYR A 94 -10.34 -3.89 3.36
N ARG A 95 -11.53 -3.97 3.93
CA ARG A 95 -12.80 -3.87 3.23
C ARG A 95 -13.38 -2.48 3.41
N GLN A 96 -13.81 -1.86 2.31
CA GLN A 96 -14.48 -0.57 2.27
C GLN A 96 -15.62 -0.64 1.25
N ALA A 97 -16.83 -0.22 1.64
CA ALA A 97 -18.01 -0.25 0.78
C ALA A 97 -18.23 -1.60 0.06
N GLY A 98 -18.01 -2.72 0.78
CA GLY A 98 -18.16 -4.09 0.24
C GLY A 98 -16.97 -4.62 -0.58
N GLY A 99 -16.04 -3.76 -1.01
CA GLY A 99 -14.86 -4.15 -1.80
C GLY A 99 -13.60 -4.34 -0.95
N ALA A 100 -12.76 -5.32 -1.33
CA ALA A 100 -11.43 -5.47 -0.76
C ALA A 100 -10.44 -4.50 -1.41
N ARG A 101 -9.63 -3.84 -0.58
CA ARG A 101 -8.61 -2.86 -0.97
C ARG A 101 -7.32 -3.11 -0.18
N SER A 102 -6.22 -2.56 -0.69
CA SER A 102 -4.90 -2.62 -0.06
C SER A 102 -4.29 -1.24 0.02
N LEU A 103 -3.80 -0.88 1.20
CA LEU A 103 -3.00 0.32 1.44
C LEU A 103 -1.58 -0.12 1.81
N VAL A 104 -0.59 0.37 1.07
CA VAL A 104 0.83 0.09 1.31
C VAL A 104 1.48 1.31 1.93
N LEU A 105 1.96 1.18 3.16
CA LEU A 105 2.69 2.23 3.88
C LEU A 105 4.16 1.84 4.00
N TRP A 106 5.01 2.70 3.46
CA TRP A 106 6.46 2.60 3.57
C TRP A 106 6.96 3.35 4.82
N PRO A 107 8.22 3.16 5.26
CA PRO A 107 8.75 3.81 6.46
C PRO A 107 8.81 5.33 6.33
N ASP A 108 8.85 5.84 5.10
CA ASP A 108 8.85 7.26 4.76
C ASP A 108 7.45 7.80 4.41
N SER A 109 6.40 6.97 4.47
CA SER A 109 5.03 7.42 4.22
C SER A 109 4.47 8.29 5.35
N ALA A 110 4.95 8.13 6.58
CA ALA A 110 4.48 8.87 7.75
C ALA A 110 5.61 8.95 8.80
N PRO A 111 5.51 9.84 9.81
CA PRO A 111 6.51 9.92 10.87
C PRO A 111 6.64 8.57 11.62
N ALA A 112 7.85 8.27 12.08
CA ALA A 112 8.18 6.95 12.65
C ALA A 112 7.31 6.56 13.86
N GLU A 113 6.97 7.54 14.69
CA GLU A 113 6.17 7.36 15.92
C GLU A 113 4.72 6.93 15.62
N PRO A 114 3.93 7.68 14.81
CA PRO A 114 2.64 7.21 14.29
C PRO A 114 2.70 5.83 13.63
N LEU A 115 3.72 5.56 12.82
CA LEU A 115 3.88 4.23 12.21
C LEU A 115 4.15 3.15 13.25
N ARG A 116 4.90 3.43 14.32
CA ARG A 116 5.13 2.48 15.41
C ARG A 116 3.82 2.14 16.11
N HIS A 117 3.04 3.15 16.47
CA HIS A 117 1.74 2.93 17.10
C HIS A 117 0.79 2.16 16.16
N LEU A 118 0.80 2.46 14.86
CA LEU A 118 0.01 1.74 13.87
C LEU A 118 0.40 0.26 13.82
N ARG A 119 1.70 -0.05 13.78
CA ARG A 119 2.19 -1.44 13.77
C ARG A 119 1.74 -2.21 15.00
N ILE A 120 1.86 -1.59 16.17
CA ILE A 120 1.44 -2.19 17.44
C ILE A 120 -0.07 -2.45 17.37
N TRP A 121 -0.87 -1.43 17.06
CA TRP A 121 -2.32 -1.57 16.97
C TRP A 121 -2.74 -2.68 15.99
N LEU A 122 -2.13 -2.74 14.81
CA LEU A 122 -2.44 -3.77 13.81
C LEU A 122 -2.03 -5.19 14.22
N ARG A 123 -0.97 -5.33 15.04
CA ARG A 123 -0.50 -6.63 15.55
C ARG A 123 -1.35 -7.17 16.68
N TRP A 124 -1.88 -6.27 17.51
CA TRP A 124 -2.63 -6.61 18.72
C TRP A 124 -4.14 -6.48 18.55
N ARG A 125 -4.63 -6.12 17.35
CA ARG A 125 -6.06 -6.09 17.08
C ARG A 125 -6.66 -7.50 17.18
N PRO A 126 -7.90 -7.64 17.68
CA PRO A 126 -8.64 -8.89 17.57
C PRO A 126 -8.73 -9.31 16.11
N ARG A 127 -8.48 -10.58 15.81
CA ARG A 127 -8.76 -11.09 14.46
C ARG A 127 -10.27 -11.23 14.32
N PRO A 128 -10.90 -10.69 13.27
CA PRO A 128 -12.32 -10.92 13.05
C PRO A 128 -12.54 -12.42 12.81
N GLY A 129 -13.16 -13.11 13.78
CA GLY A 129 -13.43 -14.55 13.75
C GLY A 129 -12.88 -15.39 14.91
N GLU A 130 -12.22 -14.78 15.90
CA GLU A 130 -11.96 -15.40 17.22
C GLU A 130 -13.02 -15.01 18.25
#